data_AF-A0A2J7ZPS0-F1
#
_entry.id   AF-A0A2J7ZPS0-F1
#
_cell.length_a   1.000
_cell.length_b   1.000
_cell.length_c   1.000
_cell.angle_alpha   90.00
_cell.angle_beta   90.00
_cell.angle_gamma   90.00
#
_symmetry.space_group_name_H-M   'P 1'
#
loop_
_entity.id
_entity.type
_entity.pdbx_description
1 polymer ?
#
loop_
_entity_poly.entity_id
_entity_poly.type
_entity_poly.pdbx_seq_one_letter_code
_entity_poly.pdbx_strand_id
1 'polypeptide(L)'
;MGKNDFLTPKAIANRIKSKGLQKLRWYCQLCQKQCRDENGFKCHQTSDGHRRQMELFGTNAHRVVEGYSEEFEREFMDHLKRA
;
A
#
# COMPACT_ATOMS: atom_id res chain seq x y z
N MET A 1 13.08 26.42 -5.80
CA MET A 1 13.49 25.04 -5.48
C MET A 1 13.93 24.37 -6.78
N GLY A 2 15.19 23.92 -6.87
CA GLY A 2 15.80 23.46 -8.12
C GLY A 2 15.08 22.26 -8.74
N LYS A 3 15.01 22.24 -10.07
CA LYS A 3 14.37 21.20 -10.88
C LYS A 3 14.93 19.83 -10.49
N ASN A 4 14.08 18.96 -9.96
CA ASN A 4 14.45 17.58 -9.66
C ASN A 4 14.54 16.80 -10.98
N ASP A 5 15.60 17.05 -11.75
CA ASP A 5 15.84 16.33 -13.00
C ASP A 5 16.03 14.83 -12.73
N PHE A 6 15.51 14.02 -13.65
CA PHE A 6 15.35 12.57 -13.56
C PHE A 6 16.65 11.81 -13.23
N LEU A 7 17.82 12.40 -13.52
CA LEU A 7 19.14 11.79 -13.34
C LEU A 7 19.97 12.43 -12.21
N THR A 8 19.39 13.31 -11.40
CA THR A 8 20.12 13.85 -10.24
C THR A 8 20.43 12.74 -9.23
N PRO A 9 21.57 12.83 -8.51
CA PRO A 9 21.89 11.87 -7.45
C PRO A 9 20.75 11.68 -6.44
N LYS A 10 20.01 12.75 -6.14
CA LYS A 10 18.82 12.72 -5.28
C LYS A 10 17.68 11.90 -5.89
N ALA A 11 17.37 12.06 -7.18
CA ALA A 11 16.34 11.30 -7.87
C ALA A 11 16.68 9.80 -7.92
N ILE A 12 17.94 9.48 -8.23
CA ILE A 12 18.44 8.09 -8.26
C ILE A 12 18.36 7.47 -6.85
N ALA A 13 18.84 8.15 -5.82
CA ALA A 13 18.78 7.67 -4.45
C ALA A 13 17.33 7.44 -3.99
N ASN A 14 16.41 8.34 -4.31
CA ASN A 14 15.00 8.18 -3.98
C ASN A 14 14.39 6.97 -4.70
N ARG A 15 14.73 6.75 -5.99
CA ARG A 15 14.26 5.59 -6.75
C ARG A 15 14.78 4.27 -6.18
N ILE A 16 16.04 4.21 -5.77
CA ILE A 16 16.61 3.00 -5.14
C ILE A 16 15.88 2.73 -3.82
N LYS A 17 15.61 3.75 -3.01
CA LYS A 17 14.85 3.62 -1.76
C LYS A 17 13.40 3.20 -1.95
N SER A 18 12.81 3.47 -3.12
CA SER A 18 11.46 3.00 -3.48
C SER A 18 11.44 1.70 -4.28
N LYS A 19 12.61 1.11 -4.60
CA LYS A 19 12.70 -0.25 -5.15
C LYS A 19 12.69 -1.27 -4.00
N GLY A 20 11.92 -2.34 -4.18
CA GLY A 20 11.86 -3.49 -3.27
C GLY A 20 10.58 -3.57 -2.43
N LEU A 21 10.18 -4.79 -2.08
CA LEU A 21 9.13 -5.02 -1.09
C LEU A 21 9.61 -4.50 0.27
N GLN A 22 8.91 -3.50 0.80
CA GLN A 22 9.14 -3.03 2.15
C GLN A 22 8.37 -3.89 3.14
N LYS A 23 8.69 -3.77 4.44
CA LYS A 23 7.90 -4.44 5.48
C LYS A 23 6.45 -3.98 5.38
N LEU A 24 5.50 -4.92 5.49
CA LEU A 24 4.06 -4.66 5.44
C LEU A 24 3.55 -3.71 6.54
N ARG A 25 4.40 -3.33 7.50
CA ARG A 25 4.06 -2.41 8.60
C ARG A 25 3.39 -1.11 8.14
N TRP A 26 3.77 -0.59 6.96
CA TRP A 26 3.27 0.67 6.42
C TRP A 26 2.44 0.50 5.14
N TYR A 27 1.76 -0.64 5.00
CA TYR A 27 0.91 -0.94 3.86
C TYR A 27 -0.57 -0.63 4.16
N CYS A 28 -1.26 0.06 3.25
CA CYS A 28 -2.71 0.24 3.33
C CYS A 28 -3.40 -0.81 2.45
N GLN A 29 -4.12 -1.75 3.08
CA GLN A 29 -4.87 -2.78 2.37
C GLN A 29 -5.97 -2.18 1.48
N LEU A 30 -6.77 -1.24 2.02
CA LEU A 30 -7.88 -0.62 1.31
C LEU A 30 -7.46 0.16 0.05
N CYS A 31 -6.29 0.82 0.11
CA CYS A 31 -5.75 1.57 -1.02
C CYS A 31 -4.74 0.78 -1.85
N GLN A 32 -4.47 -0.48 -1.48
CA GLN A 32 -3.38 -1.32 -2.01
C GLN A 32 -2.06 -0.55 -2.17
N LYS A 33 -1.68 0.22 -1.14
CA LYS A 33 -0.60 1.19 -1.22
C LYS A 33 0.47 0.95 -0.17
N GLN A 34 1.68 0.66 -0.63
CA GLN A 34 2.87 0.64 0.22
C GLN A 34 3.33 2.07 0.52
N CYS A 35 3.34 2.42 1.81
CA CYS A 35 3.98 3.64 2.29
C CYS A 35 5.40 3.31 2.79
N ARG A 36 6.29 4.30 2.71
CA ARG A 36 7.72 4.08 2.94
C ARG A 36 8.08 3.97 4.42
N ASP A 37 7.45 4.78 5.22
CA ASP A 37 7.72 4.95 6.63
C ASP A 37 6.44 5.38 7.35
N GLU A 38 6.54 5.50 8.66
CA GLU A 38 5.42 5.89 9.51
C GLU A 38 4.83 7.24 9.10
N ASN A 39 5.68 8.22 8.75
CA ASN A 39 5.22 9.55 8.38
C ASN A 39 4.47 9.52 7.04
N GLY A 40 4.99 8.81 6.05
CA GLY A 40 4.33 8.60 4.77
C GLY A 40 2.97 7.90 4.93
N PHE A 41 2.88 6.94 5.86
CA PHE A 41 1.62 6.27 6.16
C PHE A 41 0.61 7.21 6.85
N LYS A 42 1.06 8.05 7.81
CA LYS A 42 0.22 9.07 8.44
C LYS A 42 -0.32 10.08 7.42
N CYS A 43 0.54 10.62 6.55
CA CYS A 43 0.12 11.51 5.47
C CYS A 43 -0.83 10.83 4.47
N HIS A 44 -0.65 9.52 4.23
CA HIS A 44 -1.56 8.77 3.38
C HIS A 44 -2.96 8.65 4.00
N GLN A 45 -3.06 8.32 5.30
CA GLN A 45 -4.35 8.20 5.99
C GLN A 45 -5.15 9.50 5.99
N THR A 46 -4.49 10.66 6.01
CA THR A 46 -5.17 11.96 5.97
C THR A 46 -5.46 12.46 4.55
N SER A 47 -5.02 11.73 3.52
CA SER A 47 -5.21 12.16 2.12
C SER A 47 -6.65 11.93 1.63
N ASP A 48 -7.12 12.80 0.74
CA ASP A 48 -8.47 12.69 0.15
C ASP A 48 -8.70 11.35 -0.56
N GLY A 49 -7.69 10.81 -1.23
CA GLY A 49 -7.79 9.51 -1.90
C GLY A 49 -8.07 8.37 -0.91
N HIS A 50 -7.42 8.39 0.25
CA HIS A 50 -7.70 7.42 1.31
C HIS A 50 -9.10 7.62 1.92
N ARG A 51 -9.47 8.88 2.21
CA ARG A 51 -10.79 9.20 2.78
C ARG A 51 -11.94 8.75 1.87
N ARG A 52 -11.83 8.96 0.56
CA ARG A 52 -12.81 8.45 -0.41
C ARG A 52 -12.92 6.92 -0.40
N GLN A 53 -11.79 6.22 -0.28
CA GLN A 53 -11.81 4.75 -0.15
C GLN A 53 -12.47 4.30 1.16
N MET A 54 -12.27 5.05 2.26
CA MET A 54 -12.96 4.78 3.52
C MET A 54 -14.48 5.01 3.44
N GLU A 55 -14.92 6.03 2.69
CA GLU A 55 -16.35 6.26 2.43
C GLU A 55 -16.96 5.08 1.64
N LEU A 56 -16.28 4.62 0.59
CA LEU A 56 -16.69 3.43 -0.17
C LEU A 56 -16.73 2.18 0.72
N PHE A 57 -15.70 1.96 1.53
CA PHE A 57 -15.67 0.87 2.51
C PHE A 57 -16.86 0.93 3.47
N GLY A 58 -17.22 2.13 3.96
CA GLY A 58 -18.36 2.35 4.84
C GLY A 58 -19.71 1.92 4.24
N THR A 59 -19.85 1.95 2.90
CA THR A 59 -21.09 1.51 2.24
C THR A 59 -21.32 0.00 2.30
N ASN A 60 -20.24 -0.81 2.36
CA ASN A 60 -20.35 -2.27 2.38
C ASN A 60 -19.11 -2.93 3.03
N ALA A 61 -18.88 -2.61 4.30
CA ALA A 61 -17.70 -3.08 5.03
C ALA A 61 -17.62 -4.61 5.12
N HIS A 62 -18.76 -5.28 5.33
CA HIS A 62 -18.81 -6.74 5.45
C HIS A 62 -18.29 -7.42 4.17
N ARG A 63 -18.79 -7.03 3.00
CA ARG A 63 -18.38 -7.65 1.74
C ARG A 63 -16.90 -7.44 1.43
N VAL A 64 -16.37 -6.26 1.77
CA VAL A 64 -14.94 -5.97 1.56
C VAL A 64 -14.06 -6.84 2.45
N VAL A 65 -14.39 -6.98 3.74
CA VAL A 65 -13.62 -7.82 4.67
C VAL A 65 -13.70 -9.30 4.29
N GLU A 66 -14.90 -9.77 3.93
CA GLU A 66 -15.13 -11.14 3.47
C GLU A 66 -14.30 -11.44 2.21
N GLY A 67 -14.33 -10.55 1.21
CA GLY A 67 -13.54 -10.72 -0.01
C GLY A 67 -12.03 -10.84 0.24
N TYR A 68 -11.47 -10.05 1.17
CA TYR A 68 -10.07 -10.20 1.55
C TYR A 68 -9.79 -11.49 2.32
N SER A 69 -10.75 -11.99 3.10
CA SER A 69 -10.63 -13.25 3.82
C SER A 69 -10.62 -14.44 2.86
N GLU A 70 -11.54 -14.46 1.89
CA GLU A 70 -11.61 -15.45 0.81
C GLU A 70 -10.32 -15.45 -0.04
N GLU A 71 -9.79 -14.27 -0.37
CA GLU A 71 -8.52 -14.13 -1.09
C GLU A 71 -7.35 -14.69 -0.27
N PHE A 72 -7.25 -14.30 1.00
CA PHE A 72 -6.20 -14.80 1.88
C PHE A 72 -6.23 -16.32 2.00
N GLU A 73 -7.39 -16.91 2.27
CA GLU A 73 -7.53 -18.37 2.41
C GLU A 73 -7.08 -19.10 1.14
N ARG A 74 -7.54 -18.65 -0.02
CA ARG A 74 -7.17 -19.25 -1.31
C ARG A 74 -5.67 -19.19 -1.55
N GLU A 75 -5.08 -18.00 -1.46
CA GLU A 75 -3.64 -17.81 -1.70
C GLU A 75 -2.81 -18.59 -0.68
N PHE A 76 -3.22 -18.61 0.59
CA PHE A 76 -2.55 -19.36 1.64
C PHE A 76 -2.57 -20.87 1.37
N MET A 77 -3.72 -21.43 1.01
CA MET A 77 -3.85 -22.85 0.69
C MET A 77 -3.05 -23.22 -0.58
N ASP A 78 -3.02 -22.34 -1.58
CA ASP A 78 -2.22 -22.57 -2.78
C ASP A 78 -0.72 -22.49 -2.52
N HIS A 79 -0.28 -21.62 -1.62
CA HIS A 79 1.11 -21.62 -1.14
C HIS A 79 1.46 -22.91 -0.40
N LEU A 80 0.58 -23.42 0.46
CA LEU A 80 0.81 -24.70 1.16
C LEU A 80 0.91 -25.90 0.21
N LYS A 81 0.14 -25.92 -0.89
CA LYS A 81 0.22 -27.01 -1.88
C LYS A 81 1.52 -27.01 -2.69
N ARG A 82 2.15 -25.85 -2.83
CA ARG A 82 3.35 -25.64 -3.67
C ARG A 82 4.65 -25.69 -2.87
N ALA A 83 4.57 -25.55 -1.54
CA ALA A 83 5.68 -25.72 -0.62
C ALA A 83 5.98 -27.20 -0.40
#